data_AF-A0A1Q9K6F3-F1
#
_entry.id   AF-A0A1Q9K6F3-F1
#
_cell.length_a   1.000
_cell.length_b   1.000
_cell.length_c   1.000
_cell.angle_alpha   90.00
_cell.angle_beta   90.00
_cell.angle_gamma   90.00
#
_symmetry.space_group_name_H-M   'P 1'
#
loop_
_entity.id
_entity.type
_entity.pdbx_description
1 polymer ?
#
loop_
_entity_poly.entity_id
_entity_poly.type
_entity_poly.pdbx_seq_one_letter_code
_entity_poly.pdbx_strand_id
1 'polypeptide(L)'
;MKKTYVVPRMECETFEPNEYVATCWKVGCSNNTSYATQGNNNINAPYYNHWINSEGPYDRPFSHNGSCRTATNNYFKTNGTNVTFEFENNSEQGTLYGGLDYWGDVNNNNVIDSGDVIYWHTSNTERTWNHWGYVESVDSTHINRS
;
A
#
# COMPACT_ATOMS: atom_id res chain seq x y z
N MET A 1 -48.04 28.67 43.07
CA MET A 1 -47.24 28.43 41.85
C MET A 1 -46.81 26.98 41.83
N LYS A 2 -47.10 26.22 40.75
CA LYS A 2 -46.63 24.83 40.61
C LYS A 2 -45.26 24.84 39.95
N LYS A 3 -44.29 24.13 40.53
CA LYS A 3 -42.95 23.93 39.96
C LYS A 3 -43.00 22.75 39.00
N THR A 4 -42.62 22.96 37.75
CA THR A 4 -42.45 21.90 36.76
C THR A 4 -41.01 21.40 36.86
N TYR A 5 -40.82 20.12 37.19
CA TYR A 5 -39.51 19.50 37.18
C TYR A 5 -39.22 19.01 35.77
N VAL A 6 -38.17 19.55 35.14
CA VAL A 6 -37.67 19.09 33.85
C VAL A 6 -36.40 18.28 34.14
N VAL A 7 -36.35 17.05 33.63
CA VAL A 7 -35.14 16.22 33.72
C VAL A 7 -34.11 16.78 32.74
N PRO A 8 -32.90 17.15 33.17
CA PRO A 8 -31.85 17.55 32.23
C PRO A 8 -31.48 16.34 31.36
N ARG A 9 -31.66 16.47 30.05
CA ARG A 9 -31.18 15.50 29.07
C ARG A 9 -29.82 16.00 28.60
N MET A 10 -28.81 15.16 28.74
CA MET A 10 -27.51 15.38 28.13
C MET A 10 -27.60 14.83 26.71
N GLU A 11 -27.47 15.67 25.71
CA GLU A 11 -27.22 15.22 24.35
C GLU A 11 -25.75 14.79 24.31
N CYS A 12 -25.52 13.50 24.18
CA CYS A 12 -24.19 13.01 23.86
C CYS A 12 -23.93 13.47 22.42
N GLU A 13 -22.96 14.36 22.22
CA GLU A 13 -22.34 14.51 20.91
C GLU A 13 -21.76 13.13 20.59
N THR A 14 -22.45 12.39 19.72
CA THR A 14 -21.83 11.25 19.08
C THR A 14 -20.70 11.85 18.29
N PHE A 15 -19.46 11.53 18.70
CA PHE A 15 -18.31 11.74 17.85
C PHE A 15 -18.58 10.89 16.62
N GLU A 16 -19.20 11.47 15.59
CA GLU A 16 -19.04 10.95 14.26
C GLU A 16 -17.53 11.03 14.03
N PRO A 17 -16.81 9.89 13.93
CA PRO A 17 -15.49 9.97 13.36
C PRO A 17 -15.70 10.75 12.07
N ASN A 18 -14.97 11.85 11.91
CA ASN A 18 -14.88 12.52 10.63
C ASN A 18 -14.14 11.52 9.74
N GLU A 19 -14.87 10.51 9.31
CA GLU A 19 -14.46 9.38 8.51
C GLU A 19 -14.25 10.01 7.15
N TYR A 20 -13.10 10.68 7.01
CA TYR A 20 -12.34 10.59 5.78
C TYR A 20 -12.28 9.10 5.51
N VAL A 21 -13.24 8.66 4.67
CA VAL A 21 -13.39 7.30 4.20
C VAL A 21 -11.99 6.91 3.77
N ALA A 22 -11.30 6.13 4.62
CA ALA A 22 -10.03 5.57 4.26
C ALA A 22 -10.35 4.80 2.99
N THR A 23 -9.81 5.26 1.86
CA THR A 23 -10.03 4.60 0.58
C THR A 23 -9.45 3.22 0.74
N CYS A 24 -10.34 2.24 0.93
CA CYS A 24 -9.94 0.87 1.15
C CYS A 24 -9.51 0.34 -0.22
N TRP A 25 -8.23 0.01 -0.34
CA TRP A 25 -7.67 -0.67 -1.49
C TRP A 25 -6.47 -1.48 -1.04
N LYS A 26 -6.13 -2.52 -1.78
CA LYS A 26 -5.03 -3.42 -1.41
C LYS A 26 -4.06 -3.52 -2.56
N VAL A 27 -2.79 -3.76 -2.26
CA VAL A 27 -1.75 -3.94 -3.28
C VAL A 27 -0.99 -5.22 -2.97
N GLY A 28 -1.07 -6.19 -3.87
CA GLY A 28 -0.19 -7.36 -3.89
C GLY A 28 1.02 -7.08 -4.75
N CYS A 29 2.19 -7.57 -4.35
CA CYS A 29 3.37 -7.47 -5.18
C CYS A 29 3.17 -8.25 -6.49
N SER A 30 3.37 -7.57 -7.62
CA SER A 30 3.32 -8.17 -8.94
C SER A 30 4.63 -8.87 -9.26
N ASN A 31 4.52 -9.95 -10.05
CA ASN A 31 5.70 -10.71 -10.43
C ASN A 31 6.53 -9.91 -11.42
N ASN A 32 7.82 -9.75 -11.12
CA ASN A 32 8.79 -9.33 -12.11
C ASN A 32 9.38 -10.55 -12.79
N THR A 33 9.01 -10.76 -14.05
CA THR A 33 9.70 -11.74 -14.88
C THR A 33 10.94 -11.09 -15.47
N SER A 34 12.13 -11.53 -15.07
CA SER A 34 13.33 -11.29 -15.88
C SER A 34 13.20 -12.09 -17.17
N TYR A 35 12.83 -11.45 -18.28
CA TYR A 35 13.02 -12.05 -19.59
C TYR A 35 14.52 -12.02 -19.89
N ALA A 36 15.22 -13.09 -19.52
CA ALA A 36 16.62 -13.28 -19.84
C ALA A 36 16.80 -13.47 -21.37
N THR A 37 16.74 -12.38 -22.11
CA THR A 37 17.32 -12.30 -23.45
C THR A 37 18.64 -11.56 -23.32
N GLN A 38 19.74 -12.32 -23.35
CA GLN A 38 21.12 -11.87 -23.51
C GLN A 38 21.43 -10.47 -22.96
N GLY A 39 21.49 -10.33 -21.62
CA GLY A 39 22.05 -9.16 -20.96
C GLY A 39 21.10 -7.98 -20.70
N ASN A 40 19.84 -8.04 -21.15
CA ASN A 40 18.82 -7.05 -20.79
C ASN A 40 17.86 -7.61 -19.74
N ASN A 41 18.11 -7.28 -18.46
CA ASN A 41 17.17 -7.54 -17.37
C ASN A 41 16.00 -6.55 -17.47
N ASN A 42 15.06 -6.79 -18.39
CA ASN A 42 13.87 -5.95 -18.49
C ASN A 42 12.92 -6.30 -17.33
N ILE A 43 12.68 -5.31 -16.48
CA ILE A 43 11.61 -5.30 -15.50
C ILE A 43 10.29 -5.20 -16.28
N ASN A 44 9.26 -5.95 -15.90
CA ASN A 44 7.92 -5.84 -16.49
C ASN A 44 7.02 -4.83 -15.75
N ALA A 45 7.62 -4.03 -14.85
CA ALA A 45 6.92 -2.98 -14.14
C ALA A 45 6.44 -1.91 -15.15
N PRO A 46 5.19 -1.42 -15.07
CA PRO A 46 4.57 -0.60 -16.12
C PRO A 46 5.31 0.72 -16.42
N TYR A 47 6.07 1.22 -15.45
CA TYR A 47 6.76 2.51 -15.51
C TYR A 47 8.28 2.36 -15.41
N TYR A 48 8.83 1.16 -15.64
CA TYR A 48 10.27 0.87 -15.54
C TYR A 48 10.83 1.07 -14.12
N ASN A 49 11.76 2.02 -13.94
CA ASN A 49 12.67 2.16 -12.80
C ASN A 49 12.24 3.37 -11.96
N HIS A 50 11.34 3.15 -11.01
CA HIS A 50 10.80 4.20 -10.13
C HIS A 50 11.08 3.97 -8.64
N TRP A 51 12.12 3.22 -8.27
CA TRP A 51 12.50 3.00 -6.87
C TRP A 51 13.50 4.08 -6.38
N ILE A 52 13.19 4.76 -5.27
CA ILE A 52 13.91 5.98 -4.84
C ILE A 52 15.32 5.68 -4.31
N ASN A 53 15.51 4.58 -3.57
CA ASN A 53 16.70 4.39 -2.75
C ASN A 53 17.78 3.48 -3.35
N SER A 54 17.45 2.74 -4.40
CA SER A 54 18.36 1.97 -5.25
C SER A 54 17.48 1.15 -6.17
N GLU A 55 17.66 1.25 -7.47
CA GLU A 55 17.36 0.14 -8.38
C GLU A 55 18.30 -0.96 -7.93
N GLY A 56 17.87 -1.85 -7.01
CA GLY A 56 18.76 -2.75 -6.28
C GLY A 56 19.79 -3.39 -7.22
N PRO A 57 21.01 -3.72 -6.73
CA PRO A 57 22.03 -4.31 -7.59
C PRO A 57 21.37 -5.42 -8.40
N TYR A 58 21.71 -5.49 -9.69
CA TYR A 58 21.22 -6.43 -10.71
C TYR A 58 21.48 -7.92 -10.36
N ASP A 59 21.43 -8.30 -9.09
CA ASP A 59 21.38 -9.63 -8.53
C ASP A 59 20.11 -10.32 -9.01
N ARG A 60 20.19 -10.94 -10.19
CA ARG A 60 19.25 -11.97 -10.68
C ARG A 60 17.80 -11.65 -10.30
N PRO A 61 17.33 -10.51 -10.82
CA PRO A 61 16.60 -9.53 -10.04
C PRO A 61 15.14 -9.95 -9.93
N PHE A 62 14.53 -9.57 -8.81
CA PHE A 62 13.08 -9.60 -8.62
C PHE A 62 12.39 -10.97 -8.40
N SER A 63 12.91 -11.82 -7.52
CA SER A 63 12.14 -12.97 -7.04
C SER A 63 11.02 -12.53 -6.09
N HIS A 64 9.93 -11.96 -6.61
CA HIS A 64 8.70 -11.64 -5.87
C HIS A 64 7.79 -12.86 -5.69
N ASN A 65 8.35 -14.04 -5.47
CA ASN A 65 7.56 -15.26 -5.26
C ASN A 65 7.18 -15.50 -3.79
N GLY A 66 7.53 -14.56 -2.89
CA GLY A 66 7.27 -14.65 -1.45
C GLY A 66 5.90 -14.13 -1.04
N SER A 67 5.72 -14.00 0.28
CA SER A 67 4.47 -13.55 0.91
C SER A 67 4.04 -12.13 0.54
N CYS A 68 4.92 -11.30 -0.04
CA CYS A 68 4.61 -9.95 -0.53
C CYS A 68 3.56 -9.93 -1.66
N ARG A 69 3.32 -11.06 -2.35
CA ARG A 69 2.23 -11.17 -3.34
C ARG A 69 0.85 -11.12 -2.71
N THR A 70 0.74 -11.56 -1.47
CA THR A 70 -0.53 -11.57 -0.76
C THR A 70 -0.81 -10.15 -0.31
N ALA A 71 -1.80 -9.50 -0.92
CA ALA A 71 -2.10 -8.09 -0.65
C ALA A 71 -2.45 -7.79 0.83
N THR A 72 -2.85 -8.80 1.62
CA THR A 72 -3.06 -8.67 3.08
C THR A 72 -1.78 -8.50 3.88
N ASN A 73 -0.63 -8.77 3.28
CA ASN A 73 0.66 -8.68 3.96
C ASN A 73 1.31 -7.31 3.77
N ASN A 74 0.87 -6.49 2.81
CA ASN A 74 1.43 -5.17 2.57
C ASN A 74 0.48 -4.11 3.14
N TYR A 75 1.02 -3.22 3.97
CA TYR A 75 0.24 -2.23 4.68
C TYR A 75 0.60 -0.84 4.20
N PHE A 76 -0.42 -0.13 3.72
CA PHE A 76 -0.33 1.24 3.24
C PHE A 76 -1.33 2.10 3.99
N LYS A 77 -0.97 3.37 4.16
CA LYS A 77 -1.87 4.41 4.67
C LYS A 77 -2.15 5.41 3.56
N THR A 78 -3.39 5.88 3.50
CA THR A 78 -3.82 6.83 2.45
C THR A 78 -4.91 7.76 2.94
N ASN A 79 -5.00 8.93 2.32
CA ASN A 79 -6.12 9.87 2.46
C ASN A 79 -6.83 10.13 1.11
N GLY A 80 -6.66 9.22 0.14
CA GLY A 80 -7.19 9.33 -1.22
C GLY A 80 -6.24 10.04 -2.20
N THR A 81 -5.44 11.02 -1.78
CA THR A 81 -4.52 11.75 -2.70
C THR A 81 -3.05 11.56 -2.35
N ASN A 82 -2.78 11.00 -1.17
CA ASN A 82 -1.45 10.68 -0.69
C ASN A 82 -1.44 9.23 -0.20
N VAL A 83 -0.29 8.58 -0.33
CA VAL A 83 -0.04 7.21 0.12
C VAL A 83 1.30 7.13 0.84
N THR A 84 1.36 6.33 1.89
CA THR A 84 2.60 5.92 2.55
C THR A 84 2.60 4.41 2.68
N PHE A 85 3.78 3.80 2.58
CA PHE A 85 3.99 2.41 2.94
C PHE A 85 4.38 2.33 4.41
N GLU A 86 3.71 1.47 5.18
CA GLU A 86 3.94 1.32 6.62
C GLU A 86 4.85 0.12 6.90
N PHE A 87 4.47 -1.08 6.44
CA PHE A 87 5.24 -2.31 6.62
C PHE A 87 4.71 -3.46 5.75
N GLU A 88 5.52 -4.52 5.64
CA GLU A 88 5.14 -5.82 5.11
C GLU A 88 5.23 -6.87 6.22
N ASN A 89 4.18 -7.68 6.41
CA ASN A 89 4.25 -8.89 7.22
C ASN A 89 4.70 -10.07 6.37
N ASN A 90 6.00 -10.36 6.46
CA ASN A 90 6.62 -11.46 5.75
C ASN A 90 6.56 -12.74 6.59
N SER A 91 6.13 -13.86 6.00
CA SER A 91 5.99 -15.13 6.73
C SER A 91 7.31 -15.76 7.17
N GLU A 92 8.42 -15.40 6.51
CA GLU A 92 9.75 -15.96 6.76
C GLU A 92 10.63 -15.01 7.58
N GLN A 93 10.49 -13.70 7.36
CA GLN A 93 11.37 -12.67 7.93
C GLN A 93 10.69 -11.81 9.01
N GLY A 94 9.39 -12.01 9.28
CA GLY A 94 8.62 -11.18 10.19
C GLY A 94 8.23 -9.84 9.56
N THR A 95 8.08 -8.80 10.38
CA THR A 95 7.71 -7.47 9.92
C THR A 95 8.90 -6.75 9.28
N LEU A 96 8.77 -6.38 8.01
CA LEU A 96 9.75 -5.61 7.25
C LEU A 96 9.23 -4.18 7.06
N TYR A 97 10.12 -3.21 7.28
CA TYR A 97 9.82 -1.80 7.07
C TYR A 97 10.47 -1.31 5.77
N GLY A 98 10.02 -0.16 5.29
CA GLY A 98 10.59 0.49 4.11
C GLY A 98 9.85 1.77 3.77
N GLY A 99 9.63 2.03 2.49
CA GLY A 99 9.01 3.26 2.05
C GLY A 99 8.27 3.14 0.72
N LEU A 100 7.37 4.09 0.49
CA LEU A 100 6.78 4.32 -0.83
C LEU A 100 7.84 4.94 -1.74
N ASP A 101 7.91 4.48 -2.98
CA ASP A 101 8.78 5.04 -4.00
C ASP A 101 8.02 5.84 -5.06
N TYR A 102 6.89 5.32 -5.55
CA TYR A 102 6.12 5.97 -6.61
C TYR A 102 4.66 5.52 -6.62
N TRP A 103 3.78 6.45 -6.99
CA TRP A 103 2.40 6.19 -7.35
C TRP A 103 2.17 6.68 -8.78
N GLY A 104 1.81 5.76 -9.66
CA GLY A 104 1.36 6.04 -11.01
C GLY A 104 -0.16 6.10 -11.04
N ASP A 105 -0.68 7.33 -11.12
CA ASP A 105 -2.08 7.62 -11.40
C ASP A 105 -2.38 7.29 -12.87
N VAL A 106 -3.04 6.16 -13.10
CA VAL A 106 -3.24 5.61 -14.46
C VAL A 106 -4.34 6.38 -15.20
N ASN A 107 -5.35 6.85 -14.48
CA ASN A 107 -6.52 7.51 -15.07
C ASN A 107 -6.44 9.05 -15.01
N ASN A 108 -5.41 9.61 -14.37
CA ASN A 108 -5.11 11.03 -14.19
C ASN A 108 -6.20 11.79 -13.39
N ASN A 109 -6.86 11.14 -12.43
CA ASN A 109 -7.89 11.77 -11.60
C ASN A 109 -7.34 12.40 -10.31
N ASN A 110 -6.03 12.26 -10.05
CA ASN A 110 -5.33 12.67 -8.84
C ASN A 110 -5.87 12.04 -7.55
N VAL A 111 -6.43 10.84 -7.63
CA VAL A 111 -6.93 10.05 -6.49
C VAL A 111 -6.46 8.61 -6.64
N ILE A 112 -5.92 8.03 -5.57
CA ILE A 112 -5.48 6.65 -5.56
C ILE A 112 -6.70 5.74 -5.63
N ASP A 113 -6.85 5.03 -6.74
CA ASP A 113 -7.97 4.14 -6.97
C ASP A 113 -7.58 2.85 -7.70
N SER A 114 -8.58 1.99 -7.91
CA SER A 114 -8.34 0.68 -8.50
C SER A 114 -7.83 0.81 -9.94
N GLY A 115 -6.69 0.17 -10.21
CA GLY A 115 -6.01 0.22 -11.51
C GLY A 115 -4.73 1.06 -11.49
N ASP A 116 -4.54 1.92 -10.49
CA ASP A 116 -3.29 2.63 -10.27
C ASP A 116 -2.13 1.68 -9.96
N VAL A 117 -0.90 2.18 -10.08
CA VAL A 117 0.32 1.42 -9.82
C VAL A 117 1.07 2.01 -8.64
N ILE A 118 1.47 1.16 -7.70
CA ILE A 118 2.28 1.53 -6.54
C ILE A 118 3.64 0.85 -6.63
N TYR A 119 4.71 1.60 -6.37
CA TYR A 119 6.07 1.13 -6.17
C TYR A 119 6.47 1.42 -4.74
N TRP A 120 7.05 0.43 -4.08
CA TRP A 120 7.56 0.54 -2.72
C TRP A 120 8.77 -0.36 -2.55
N HIS A 121 9.50 -0.16 -1.46
CA HIS A 121 10.57 -1.06 -1.08
C HIS A 121 10.40 -1.50 0.37
N THR A 122 10.93 -2.67 0.67
CA THR A 122 11.22 -3.11 2.03
C THR A 122 12.71 -3.27 2.20
N SER A 123 13.22 -3.15 3.41
CA SER A 123 14.64 -3.32 3.68
C SER A 123 14.89 -3.89 5.06
N ASN A 124 16.05 -4.52 5.22
CA ASN A 124 16.63 -4.86 6.50
C ASN A 124 18.09 -4.38 6.52
N THR A 125 18.86 -4.81 7.52
CA THR A 125 20.28 -4.43 7.66
C THR A 125 21.19 -4.91 6.52
N GLU A 126 20.76 -5.88 5.72
CA GLU A 126 21.59 -6.56 4.72
C GLU A 126 21.14 -6.28 3.28
N ARG A 127 19.85 -6.02 3.06
CA ARG A 127 19.27 -5.97 1.73
C ARG A 127 18.03 -5.07 1.66
N THR A 128 17.83 -4.49 0.47
CA THR A 128 16.58 -3.84 0.03
C THR A 128 15.91 -4.69 -1.04
N TRP A 129 14.58 -4.77 -0.99
CA TRP A 129 13.73 -5.42 -1.97
C TRP A 129 12.77 -4.38 -2.58
N ASN A 130 12.77 -4.31 -3.91
CA ASN A 130 12.01 -3.34 -4.69
C ASN A 130 10.73 -3.98 -5.22
N HIS A 131 9.57 -3.51 -4.82
CA HIS A 131 8.26 -4.07 -5.16
C HIS A 131 7.45 -3.11 -6.03
N TRP A 132 6.52 -3.68 -6.79
CA TRP A 132 5.46 -2.91 -7.44
C TRP A 132 4.18 -3.74 -7.49
N GLY A 133 3.04 -3.10 -7.73
CA GLY A 133 1.76 -3.79 -7.89
C GLY A 133 0.64 -2.84 -8.28
N TYR A 134 -0.47 -3.42 -8.76
CA TYR A 134 -1.69 -2.67 -9.04
C TYR A 134 -2.54 -2.51 -7.78
N VAL A 135 -3.18 -1.35 -7.66
CA VAL A 135 -4.21 -1.08 -6.67
C VAL A 135 -5.46 -1.88 -7.02
N GLU A 136 -5.85 -2.78 -6.12
CA GLU A 136 -7.05 -3.60 -6.24
C GLU A 136 -8.16 -3.04 -5.34
N SER A 137 -9.39 -3.08 -5.87
CA SER A 137 -10.61 -2.82 -5.10
C SER A 137 -10.70 -3.75 -3.88
N VAL A 138 -11.35 -3.28 -2.81
CA VAL A 138 -11.56 -4.05 -1.58
C VAL A 138 -12.17 -5.42 -1.87
N ASP A 139 -11.56 -6.46 -1.31
CA ASP A 139 -12.28 -7.66 -0.87
C ASP A 139 -12.76 -7.36 0.56
N SER A 140 -14.04 -7.56 0.85
CA SER A 140 -14.69 -7.24 2.15
C SER A 140 -14.02 -7.87 3.38
N THR A 141 -13.04 -8.74 3.17
CA THR A 141 -12.20 -9.40 4.18
C THR A 141 -10.88 -8.68 4.49
N HIS A 142 -10.49 -7.65 3.71
CA HIS A 142 -9.23 -6.93 3.89
C HIS A 142 -9.44 -5.65 4.71
N ILE A 143 -8.87 -5.65 5.92
CA ILE A 143 -8.95 -4.53 6.86
C ILE A 143 -7.87 -3.51 6.47
N ASN A 144 -8.23 -2.54 5.65
CA ASN A 144 -7.49 -1.29 5.58
C ASN A 144 -8.04 -0.36 6.66
N ARG A 145 -7.20 -0.06 7.66
CA ARG A 145 -7.50 0.87 8.74
C ARG A 145 -6.83 2.21 8.44
N SER A 146 -7.62 3.27 8.54
CA SER A 146 -7.27 4.70 8.59
C SER A 146 -6.07 5.02 9.49
#